data_AF-A0A931UY75-F1
#
_entry.id   AF-A0A931UY75-F1
#
_cell.length_a   1.000
_cell.length_b   1.000
_cell.length_c   1.000
_cell.angle_alpha   90.00
_cell.angle_beta   90.00
_cell.angle_gamma   90.00
#
_symmetry.space_group_name_H-M   'P 1'
#
loop_
_entity.id
_entity.type
_entity.pdbx_description
1 polymer ?
#
loop_
_entity_poly.entity_id
_entity_poly.type
_entity_poly.pdbx_seq_one_letter_code
_entity_poly.pdbx_strand_id
1 'polypeptide(L)'
;MPRPLSELCAAIEAVLDESRRVSRDAALPLARRLAAHMPWVHRTGGHGATASEILAAGALIRPPAASASEQALGIEPAVYSFLGAGAYPSGWLAVLHAPPSATYPDVFTAFDSGSVHRPFLRRAADPRWSELPERVRFLRAHEGSGEGVGEYAAQFIAAHFIDPLDYVRRLRGTPDHPTHHGLSDATDDRRAWTIEARCHVPVELGSCTFVAREDRLLDLPTDVLARTEPAPDAGTDDPVAATIARILEDRVR
;
A
#
# COMPACT_ATOMS: atom_id res chain seq x y z
N MET A 1 -18.19 -9.34 2.47
CA MET A 1 -17.39 -10.23 1.60
C MET A 1 -16.64 -9.36 0.61
N PRO A 2 -15.38 -9.67 0.30
CA PRO A 2 -14.61 -8.97 -0.73
C PRO A 2 -15.27 -9.09 -2.10
N ARG A 3 -15.13 -8.08 -2.94
CA ARG A 3 -15.66 -8.08 -4.30
C ARG A 3 -14.83 -8.97 -5.22
N PRO A 4 -15.44 -9.59 -6.23
CA PRO A 4 -14.72 -10.26 -7.30
C PRO A 4 -13.75 -9.30 -7.99
N LEU A 5 -12.56 -9.80 -8.35
CA LEU A 5 -11.55 -9.04 -9.08
C LEU A 5 -12.12 -8.42 -10.37
N SER A 6 -12.94 -9.18 -11.11
CA SER A 6 -13.57 -8.72 -12.35
C SER A 6 -14.43 -7.47 -12.15
N GLU A 7 -15.15 -7.37 -11.03
CA GLU A 7 -15.96 -6.19 -10.72
C GLU A 7 -15.11 -4.97 -10.38
N LEU A 8 -14.01 -5.16 -9.65
CA LEU A 8 -13.08 -4.07 -9.31
C LEU A 8 -12.39 -3.54 -10.56
N CYS A 9 -11.93 -4.43 -11.45
CA CYS A 9 -11.35 -4.04 -12.73
C CYS A 9 -12.39 -3.36 -13.64
N ALA A 10 -13.63 -3.83 -13.66
CA ALA A 10 -14.71 -3.19 -14.41
C ALA A 10 -15.02 -1.77 -13.89
N ALA A 11 -14.90 -1.52 -12.58
CA ALA A 11 -15.08 -0.20 -12.00
C ALA A 11 -13.96 0.78 -12.42
N ILE A 12 -12.72 0.30 -12.58
CA ILE A 12 -11.63 1.08 -13.16
C ILE A 12 -11.93 1.42 -14.61
N GLU A 13 -12.32 0.41 -15.41
CA GLU A 13 -12.65 0.58 -16.83
C GLU A 13 -13.78 1.59 -17.08
N ALA A 14 -14.76 1.64 -16.18
CA ALA A 14 -15.92 2.53 -16.27
C ALA A 14 -15.55 4.02 -16.17
N VAL A 15 -14.39 4.37 -15.58
CA VAL A 15 -13.95 5.77 -15.43
C VAL A 15 -12.95 6.23 -16.50
N LEU A 16 -12.59 5.35 -17.44
CA LEU A 16 -11.64 5.68 -18.50
C LEU A 16 -12.34 6.32 -19.71
N ASP A 17 -11.95 7.55 -20.01
CA ASP A 17 -12.19 8.19 -21.30
C ASP A 17 -11.23 7.64 -22.38
N GLU A 18 -11.44 8.01 -23.64
CA GLU A 18 -10.64 7.51 -24.77
C GLU A 18 -9.14 7.80 -24.61
N SER A 19 -8.78 9.00 -24.16
CA SER A 19 -7.38 9.37 -23.96
C SER A 19 -6.73 8.51 -22.88
N ARG A 20 -7.44 8.25 -21.77
CA ARG A 20 -6.95 7.41 -20.68
C ARG A 20 -6.84 5.95 -21.08
N ARG A 21 -7.75 5.44 -21.92
CA ARG A 21 -7.66 4.06 -22.45
C ARG A 21 -6.36 3.87 -23.22
N VAL A 22 -6.02 4.81 -24.10
CA VAL A 22 -4.76 4.77 -24.87
C VAL A 22 -3.55 4.78 -23.93
N SER A 23 -3.50 5.69 -22.95
CA SER A 23 -2.40 5.73 -21.98
C SER A 23 -2.30 4.44 -21.17
N ARG A 24 -3.44 3.91 -20.71
CA ARG A 24 -3.50 2.67 -19.94
C ARG A 24 -3.02 1.46 -20.75
N ASP A 25 -3.45 1.33 -22.00
CA ASP A 25 -3.04 0.21 -22.85
C ASP A 25 -1.53 0.23 -23.14
N ALA A 26 -0.95 1.42 -23.30
CA ALA A 26 0.50 1.59 -23.43
C ALA A 26 1.26 1.26 -22.13
N ALA A 27 0.72 1.63 -20.97
CA ALA A 27 1.35 1.44 -19.66
C ALA A 27 1.22 0.00 -19.11
N LEU A 28 0.15 -0.71 -19.48
CA LEU A 28 -0.23 -2.00 -18.89
C LEU A 28 0.86 -3.09 -18.90
N PRO A 29 1.65 -3.29 -19.98
CA PRO A 29 2.72 -4.29 -19.98
C PRO A 29 3.77 -4.03 -18.88
N LEU A 30 4.18 -2.77 -18.70
CA LEU A 30 5.13 -2.39 -17.67
C LEU A 30 4.49 -2.46 -16.28
N ALA A 31 3.24 -2.02 -16.13
CA ALA A 31 2.51 -2.10 -14.87
C ALA A 31 2.35 -3.56 -14.39
N ARG A 32 2.12 -4.52 -15.29
CA ARG A 32 2.07 -5.96 -14.96
C ARG A 32 3.42 -6.49 -14.46
N ARG A 33 4.52 -6.13 -15.14
CA ARG A 33 5.87 -6.51 -14.66
C ARG A 33 6.14 -5.91 -13.29
N LEU A 34 5.85 -4.62 -13.12
CA LEU A 34 6.00 -3.94 -11.84
C LEU A 34 5.20 -4.63 -10.73
N ALA A 35 3.90 -4.90 -10.96
CA ALA A 35 3.03 -5.55 -9.99
C ALA A 35 3.51 -6.95 -9.57
N ALA A 36 4.10 -7.72 -10.49
CA ALA A 36 4.67 -9.03 -10.21
C ALA A 36 5.92 -8.98 -9.30
N HIS A 37 6.62 -7.84 -9.25
CA HIS A 37 7.87 -7.68 -8.49
C HIS A 37 7.72 -6.81 -7.23
N MET A 38 6.62 -6.08 -7.07
CA MET A 38 6.37 -5.24 -5.89
C MET A 38 6.24 -6.10 -4.63
N PRO A 39 7.04 -5.87 -3.57
CA PRO A 39 6.80 -6.50 -2.28
C PRO A 39 5.62 -5.84 -1.60
N TRP A 40 5.12 -6.55 -0.60
CA TRP A 40 4.33 -5.95 0.45
C TRP A 40 5.24 -5.34 1.51
N VAL A 41 4.92 -4.11 1.90
CA VAL A 41 5.78 -3.31 2.74
C VAL A 41 5.04 -2.91 4.00
N HIS A 42 5.55 -3.36 5.13
CA HIS A 42 5.18 -2.88 6.45
C HIS A 42 6.28 -1.93 6.95
N ARG A 43 5.91 -0.74 7.45
CA ARG A 43 6.88 0.26 7.94
C ARG A 43 6.73 0.45 9.44
N THR A 44 7.86 0.55 10.12
CA THR A 44 7.93 0.72 11.58
C THR A 44 7.72 2.18 11.98
N GLY A 45 6.47 2.58 12.23
CA GLY A 45 6.17 3.93 12.72
C GLY A 45 4.67 4.22 12.88
N GLY A 46 4.34 5.23 13.69
CA GLY A 46 2.97 5.63 13.99
C GLY A 46 2.33 4.87 15.17
N HIS A 47 1.05 4.54 15.07
CA HIS A 47 0.26 3.81 16.08
C HIS A 47 0.37 2.27 15.97
N GLY A 48 1.28 1.75 15.15
CA GLY A 48 1.52 0.32 14.96
C GLY A 48 2.61 -0.24 15.87
N ALA A 49 2.95 -1.52 15.66
CA ALA A 49 4.05 -2.16 16.39
C ALA A 49 5.38 -1.49 16.05
N THR A 50 6.17 -1.23 17.08
CA THR A 50 7.53 -0.72 16.95
C THR A 50 8.46 -1.76 16.33
N ALA A 51 9.57 -1.32 15.75
CA ALA A 51 10.60 -2.24 15.26
C ALA A 51 11.06 -3.22 16.33
N SER A 52 11.27 -2.75 17.57
CA SER A 52 11.67 -3.61 18.69
C SER A 52 10.64 -4.69 19.01
N GLU A 53 9.34 -4.37 18.99
CA GLU A 53 8.27 -5.35 19.21
C GLU A 53 8.21 -6.39 18.09
N ILE A 54 8.29 -5.95 16.83
CA ILE A 54 8.29 -6.84 15.66
C ILE A 54 9.46 -7.82 15.71
N LEU A 55 10.67 -7.31 16.00
CA LEU A 55 11.88 -8.11 16.05
C LEU A 55 11.88 -9.09 17.24
N ALA A 56 11.37 -8.66 18.40
CA ALA A 56 11.24 -9.54 19.57
C ALA A 56 10.20 -10.66 19.34
N ALA A 57 9.12 -10.35 18.62
CA ALA A 57 8.08 -11.31 18.27
C ALA A 57 8.51 -12.33 17.19
N GLY A 58 9.45 -11.95 16.31
CA GLY A 58 9.77 -12.74 15.11
C GLY A 58 8.67 -12.74 14.04
N ALA A 59 7.61 -11.94 14.22
CA ALA A 59 6.45 -11.84 13.35
C ALA A 59 5.90 -10.41 13.33
N LEU A 60 5.24 -10.02 12.23
CA LEU A 60 4.30 -8.92 12.24
C LEU A 60 3.02 -9.42 12.94
N ILE A 61 2.77 -8.93 14.14
CA ILE A 61 1.60 -9.32 14.93
C ILE A 61 0.52 -8.27 14.73
N ARG A 62 -0.70 -8.71 14.41
CA ARG A 62 -1.88 -7.84 14.46
C ARG A 62 -2.14 -7.38 15.91
N PRO A 63 -2.64 -6.16 16.13
CA PRO A 63 -2.96 -5.71 17.49
C PRO A 63 -4.05 -6.59 18.13
N PRO A 64 -4.10 -6.69 19.47
CA PRO A 64 -5.10 -7.52 20.17
C PRO A 64 -6.54 -7.01 19.95
N ALA A 65 -6.68 -5.72 19.65
CA ALA A 65 -7.93 -5.10 19.26
C ALA A 65 -7.67 -4.07 18.16
N ALA A 66 -8.67 -3.88 17.29
CA ALA A 66 -8.71 -2.76 16.37
C ALA A 66 -8.77 -1.44 17.16
N SER A 67 -8.22 -0.37 16.62
CA SER A 67 -8.41 0.99 17.15
C SER A 67 -9.88 1.37 17.20
N ALA A 68 -10.25 2.36 18.03
CA ALA A 68 -11.64 2.84 18.11
C ALA A 68 -12.20 3.25 16.74
N SER A 69 -11.36 3.82 15.87
CA SER A 69 -11.70 4.17 14.50
C SER A 69 -12.01 2.92 13.66
N GLU A 70 -11.10 1.95 13.63
CA GLU A 70 -11.28 0.69 12.90
C GLU A 70 -12.51 -0.09 13.40
N GLN A 71 -12.74 -0.13 14.71
CA GLN A 71 -13.92 -0.74 15.32
C GLN A 71 -15.21 -0.07 14.82
N ALA A 72 -15.24 1.26 14.73
CA ALA A 72 -16.39 1.98 14.20
C ALA A 72 -16.67 1.59 12.72
N LEU A 73 -15.63 1.31 11.92
CA LEU A 73 -15.80 0.81 10.56
C LEU A 73 -16.10 -0.69 10.44
N GLY A 74 -16.16 -1.42 11.55
CA GLY A 74 -16.26 -2.87 11.54
C GLY A 74 -15.06 -3.53 10.86
N ILE A 75 -13.87 -2.94 11.01
CA ILE A 75 -12.60 -3.50 10.59
C ILE A 75 -12.07 -4.35 11.73
N GLU A 76 -11.77 -5.61 11.42
CA GLU A 76 -11.14 -6.53 12.36
C GLU A 76 -9.65 -6.20 12.52
N PRO A 77 -9.03 -6.55 13.67
CA PRO A 77 -7.60 -6.38 13.85
C PRO A 77 -6.82 -7.09 12.73
N ALA A 78 -5.85 -6.38 12.15
CA ALA A 78 -5.04 -6.86 11.04
C ALA A 78 -3.60 -6.35 11.12
N VAL A 79 -2.69 -7.06 10.45
CA VAL A 79 -1.41 -6.53 10.00
C VAL A 79 -1.66 -5.77 8.69
N TYR A 80 -1.17 -4.54 8.63
CA TYR A 80 -1.29 -3.68 7.47
C TYR A 80 0.02 -3.66 6.69
N SER A 81 -0.09 -3.85 5.38
CA SER A 81 1.02 -3.73 4.42
C SER A 81 0.57 -2.89 3.24
N PHE A 82 1.51 -2.21 2.59
CA PHE A 82 1.25 -1.47 1.35
C PHE A 82 2.00 -2.12 0.19
N LEU A 83 1.44 -2.05 -1.02
CA LEU A 83 2.11 -2.57 -2.19
C LEU A 83 3.16 -1.59 -2.73
N GLY A 84 4.39 -2.06 -2.94
CA GLY A 84 5.50 -1.28 -3.50
C GLY A 84 6.17 -0.37 -2.47
N ALA A 85 6.66 0.80 -2.86
CA ALA A 85 7.32 1.74 -1.94
C ALA A 85 6.31 2.52 -1.07
N GLY A 86 5.42 1.83 -0.34
CA GLY A 86 4.28 2.38 0.40
C GLY A 86 4.60 3.66 1.19
N ALA A 87 3.76 4.70 1.09
CA ALA A 87 3.83 5.81 2.03
C ALA A 87 2.62 5.83 2.96
N TYR A 88 2.95 5.45 4.17
CA TYR A 88 2.39 5.91 5.42
C TYR A 88 3.58 6.48 6.24
N PRO A 89 3.41 7.57 7.01
CA PRO A 89 4.53 8.41 7.42
C PRO A 89 5.45 7.71 8.40
N SER A 90 6.74 7.95 8.17
CA SER A 90 7.90 7.70 9.03
C SER A 90 8.11 6.25 9.48
N GLY A 91 9.35 5.82 9.35
CA GLY A 91 9.83 4.58 9.92
C GLY A 91 11.26 4.34 9.46
N TRP A 92 12.08 3.88 10.37
CA TRP A 92 13.50 3.66 10.08
C TRP A 92 13.76 2.27 9.53
N LEU A 93 12.82 1.33 9.70
CA LEU A 93 12.85 -0.03 9.18
C LEU A 93 11.58 -0.31 8.37
N ALA A 94 11.74 -0.91 7.20
CA ALA A 94 10.70 -1.52 6.39
C ALA A 94 10.90 -3.02 6.31
N VAL A 95 9.80 -3.76 6.44
CA VAL A 95 9.74 -5.22 6.29
C VAL A 95 9.08 -5.51 4.96
N LEU A 96 9.83 -6.17 4.06
CA LEU A 96 9.40 -6.56 2.73
C LEU A 96 9.10 -8.06 2.74
N HIS A 97 7.87 -8.45 2.44
CA HIS A 97 7.53 -9.87 2.24
C HIS A 97 7.18 -10.17 0.78
N ALA A 98 7.09 -11.47 0.47
CA ALA A 98 7.01 -12.00 -0.90
C ALA A 98 6.01 -11.23 -1.77
N PRO A 99 6.27 -11.05 -3.08
CA PRO A 99 5.37 -10.33 -3.98
C PRO A 99 3.94 -10.89 -3.99
N PRO A 100 2.95 -10.17 -4.56
CA PRO A 100 1.60 -10.66 -4.81
C PRO A 100 1.57 -11.93 -5.67
N SER A 101 1.84 -13.09 -5.09
CA SER A 101 1.39 -14.36 -5.63
C SER A 101 1.16 -15.39 -4.52
N ALA A 102 -0.06 -15.94 -4.57
CA ALA A 102 -0.63 -17.13 -3.94
C ALA A 102 -0.75 -17.26 -2.41
N THR A 103 0.02 -16.58 -1.57
CA THR A 103 -0.10 -16.81 -0.11
C THR A 103 0.08 -15.53 0.72
N TYR A 104 -1.06 -14.91 1.04
CA TYR A 104 -1.37 -13.93 2.12
C TYR A 104 -1.00 -12.46 1.91
N PRO A 105 -2.01 -11.62 1.57
CA PRO A 105 -3.00 -11.04 2.50
C PRO A 105 -4.45 -11.57 2.37
N ASP A 106 -5.35 -11.27 3.32
CA ASP A 106 -6.77 -11.69 3.27
C ASP A 106 -7.59 -10.78 2.35
N VAL A 107 -7.42 -9.47 2.50
CA VAL A 107 -8.16 -8.46 1.74
C VAL A 107 -7.26 -7.29 1.35
N PHE A 108 -7.62 -6.58 0.29
CA PHE A 108 -6.96 -5.34 -0.11
C PHE A 108 -7.96 -4.22 -0.39
N THR A 109 -7.48 -2.97 -0.37
CA THR A 109 -8.19 -1.76 -0.80
C THR A 109 -7.28 -0.89 -1.66
N ALA A 110 -7.87 -0.07 -2.52
CA ALA A 110 -7.17 0.84 -3.44
C ALA A 110 -6.54 2.09 -2.76
N PHE A 111 -6.68 2.20 -1.45
CA PHE A 111 -6.30 3.33 -0.61
C PHE A 111 -6.06 2.82 0.83
N ASP A 112 -5.36 3.59 1.66
CA ASP A 112 -5.19 3.35 3.12
C ASP A 112 -6.56 3.39 3.80
N SER A 113 -7.01 2.31 4.45
CA SER A 113 -8.36 2.29 5.05
C SER A 113 -8.53 3.31 6.19
N GLY A 114 -7.45 3.74 6.84
CA GLY A 114 -7.42 4.87 7.76
C GLY A 114 -7.71 6.22 7.09
N SER A 115 -7.59 6.32 5.76
CA SER A 115 -8.01 7.50 4.99
C SER A 115 -9.52 7.76 5.07
N VAL A 116 -10.33 6.72 5.31
CA VAL A 116 -11.80 6.85 5.42
C VAL A 116 -12.22 7.67 6.65
N HIS A 117 -11.37 7.77 7.67
CA HIS A 117 -11.64 8.57 8.88
C HIS A 117 -11.05 9.97 8.86
N ARG A 118 -10.03 10.18 8.03
CA ARG A 118 -9.29 11.44 7.95
C ARG A 118 -10.05 12.43 7.06
N PRO A 119 -9.70 13.72 7.04
CA PRO A 119 -10.34 14.73 6.19
C PRO A 119 -9.96 14.58 4.71
N PHE A 120 -9.90 13.35 4.19
CA PHE A 120 -9.82 13.13 2.75
C PHE A 120 -11.13 13.59 2.14
N LEU A 121 -11.01 14.30 1.02
CA LEU A 121 -12.13 14.85 0.29
C LEU A 121 -12.53 13.83 -0.77
N ARG A 122 -13.79 13.38 -0.73
CA ARG A 122 -14.39 12.77 -1.91
C ARG A 122 -14.50 13.85 -2.98
N ARG A 123 -14.00 13.59 -4.19
CA ARG A 123 -13.97 14.58 -5.29
C ARG A 123 -15.35 15.14 -5.63
N ALA A 124 -16.41 14.35 -5.42
CA ALA A 124 -17.76 14.85 -5.32
C ALA A 124 -18.09 15.05 -3.83
N ALA A 125 -18.29 16.31 -3.41
CA ALA A 125 -18.70 16.64 -2.05
C ALA A 125 -20.10 16.05 -1.78
N ASP A 126 -20.14 14.83 -1.25
CA ASP A 126 -21.37 14.15 -0.84
C ASP A 126 -21.52 14.33 0.68
N PRO A 127 -22.53 15.09 1.15
CA PRO A 127 -22.70 15.37 2.58
C PRO A 127 -22.95 14.10 3.40
N ARG A 128 -23.36 12.99 2.77
CA ARG A 128 -23.58 11.72 3.46
C ARG A 128 -22.27 10.99 3.80
N TRP A 129 -21.13 11.44 3.25
CA TRP A 129 -19.80 10.89 3.53
C TRP A 129 -19.37 11.03 4.99
N SER A 130 -19.95 11.97 5.74
CA SER A 130 -19.71 12.10 7.19
C SER A 130 -20.30 10.96 8.00
N GLU A 131 -21.27 10.23 7.44
CA GLU A 131 -22.01 9.19 8.15
C GLU A 131 -21.25 7.86 8.17
N LEU A 132 -21.17 7.25 9.37
CA LEU A 132 -20.47 5.98 9.55
C LEU A 132 -20.97 4.86 8.62
N PRO A 133 -22.29 4.67 8.43
CA PRO A 133 -22.79 3.65 7.49
C PRO A 133 -22.33 3.88 6.04
N GLU A 134 -22.14 5.13 5.61
CA GLU A 134 -21.63 5.42 4.26
C GLU A 134 -20.16 5.04 4.11
N ARG A 135 -19.34 5.40 5.09
CA ARG A 135 -17.91 5.05 5.14
C ARG A 135 -17.68 3.55 5.11
N VAL A 136 -18.49 2.81 5.89
CA VAL A 136 -18.46 1.33 5.87
C VAL A 136 -18.85 0.80 4.49
N ARG A 137 -19.94 1.30 3.89
CA ARG A 137 -20.34 0.89 2.52
C ARG A 137 -19.25 1.19 1.49
N PHE A 138 -18.61 2.34 1.60
CA PHE A 138 -17.55 2.74 0.69
C PHE A 138 -16.32 1.84 0.81
N LEU A 139 -15.87 1.54 2.02
CA LEU A 139 -14.76 0.61 2.25
C LEU A 139 -15.07 -0.75 1.61
N ARG A 140 -16.26 -1.30 1.88
CA ARG A 140 -16.69 -2.60 1.33
C ARG A 140 -16.85 -2.59 -0.20
N ALA A 141 -17.18 -1.44 -0.80
CA ALA A 141 -17.32 -1.31 -2.25
C ALA A 141 -15.98 -1.39 -3.01
N HIS A 142 -14.86 -1.20 -2.32
CA HIS A 142 -13.50 -1.21 -2.88
C HIS A 142 -12.60 -2.31 -2.29
N GLU A 143 -13.17 -3.19 -1.47
CA GLU A 143 -12.47 -4.31 -0.87
C GLU A 143 -12.41 -5.49 -1.85
N GLY A 144 -11.22 -6.00 -2.12
CA GLY A 144 -10.98 -7.18 -2.95
C GLY A 144 -10.29 -8.31 -2.18
N SER A 145 -10.34 -9.53 -2.72
CA SER A 145 -9.60 -10.68 -2.18
C SER A 145 -8.10 -10.50 -2.39
N GLY A 146 -7.28 -10.79 -1.37
CA GLY A 146 -5.83 -10.69 -1.46
C GLY A 146 -5.21 -11.49 -2.62
N GLU A 147 -5.83 -12.58 -3.07
CA GLU A 147 -5.39 -13.35 -4.24
C GLU A 147 -5.39 -12.54 -5.54
N GLY A 148 -6.33 -11.59 -5.68
CA GLY A 148 -6.52 -10.82 -6.91
C GLY A 148 -5.68 -9.54 -7.01
N VAL A 149 -4.93 -9.21 -5.96
CA VAL A 149 -4.34 -7.88 -5.82
C VAL A 149 -3.22 -7.59 -6.82
N GLY A 150 -2.49 -8.61 -7.29
CA GLY A 150 -1.44 -8.44 -8.31
C GLY A 150 -2.02 -7.94 -9.64
N GLU A 151 -3.05 -8.61 -10.16
CA GLU A 151 -3.72 -8.16 -11.39
C GLU A 151 -4.46 -6.84 -11.16
N TYR A 152 -5.12 -6.67 -10.02
CA TYR A 152 -5.75 -5.39 -9.68
C TYR A 152 -4.73 -4.24 -9.69
N ALA A 153 -3.56 -4.41 -9.08
CA ALA A 153 -2.53 -3.40 -9.02
C ALA A 153 -2.02 -3.03 -10.42
N ALA A 154 -1.82 -4.00 -11.30
CA ALA A 154 -1.43 -3.73 -12.68
C ALA A 154 -2.46 -2.86 -13.41
N GLN A 155 -3.75 -3.21 -13.28
CA GLN A 155 -4.85 -2.45 -13.89
C GLN A 155 -4.98 -1.05 -13.29
N PHE A 156 -4.90 -0.95 -11.97
CA PHE A 156 -4.99 0.31 -11.25
C PHE A 156 -3.83 1.24 -11.60
N ILE A 157 -2.59 0.75 -11.61
CA ILE A 157 -1.42 1.58 -11.94
C ILE A 157 -1.51 2.06 -13.38
N ALA A 158 -1.77 1.16 -14.34
CA ALA A 158 -1.87 1.53 -15.74
C ALA A 158 -2.99 2.54 -16.01
N ALA A 159 -4.10 2.48 -15.28
CA ALA A 159 -5.22 3.40 -15.42
C ALA A 159 -4.94 4.82 -14.89
N HIS A 160 -4.02 4.98 -13.93
CA HIS A 160 -3.88 6.23 -13.19
C HIS A 160 -2.50 6.90 -13.32
N PHE A 161 -1.51 6.21 -13.87
CA PHE A 161 -0.14 6.70 -14.03
C PHE A 161 0.31 6.56 -15.49
N ILE A 162 0.86 7.63 -16.05
CA ILE A 162 1.44 7.64 -17.40
C ILE A 162 2.73 6.81 -17.42
N ASP A 163 3.59 6.99 -16.42
CA ASP A 163 4.72 6.09 -16.14
C ASP A 163 4.35 5.20 -14.93
N PRO A 164 4.16 3.88 -15.10
CA PRO A 164 3.92 2.97 -13.99
C PRO A 164 4.91 3.06 -12.83
N LEU A 165 6.17 3.41 -13.10
CA LEU A 165 7.19 3.55 -12.06
C LEU A 165 6.93 4.76 -11.14
N ASP A 166 6.13 5.72 -11.56
CA ASP A 166 5.75 6.86 -10.72
C ASP A 166 4.88 6.44 -9.53
N TYR A 167 4.18 5.30 -9.61
CA TYR A 167 3.49 4.73 -8.45
C TYR A 167 4.43 4.46 -7.27
N VAL A 168 5.71 4.13 -7.54
CA VAL A 168 6.71 3.85 -6.51
C VAL A 168 7.68 5.00 -6.26
N ARG A 169 7.96 5.84 -7.27
CA ARG A 169 8.88 6.99 -7.14
C ARG A 169 8.28 8.17 -6.38
N ARG A 170 6.98 8.44 -6.56
CA ARG A 170 6.33 9.63 -5.98
C ARG A 170 6.10 9.43 -4.48
N LEU A 171 6.90 10.11 -3.66
CA LEU A 171 6.72 10.17 -2.20
C LEU A 171 5.53 11.06 -1.79
N ARG A 172 5.20 12.05 -2.64
CA ARG A 172 4.07 12.98 -2.52
C ARG A 172 3.50 13.25 -3.91
N GLY A 173 2.30 13.81 -3.95
CA GLY A 173 1.63 14.18 -5.20
C GLY A 173 0.43 13.29 -5.47
N THR A 174 -0.34 13.63 -6.49
CA THR A 174 -1.46 12.83 -6.96
C THR A 174 -1.06 12.03 -8.21
N PRO A 175 -1.78 10.93 -8.52
CA PRO A 175 -1.61 10.24 -9.80
C PRO A 175 -1.97 11.20 -10.95
N ASP A 176 -1.48 10.89 -12.15
CA ASP A 176 -1.73 11.72 -13.34
C ASP A 176 -3.21 11.79 -13.71
N HIS A 177 -3.96 10.77 -13.31
CA HIS A 177 -5.41 10.72 -13.45
C HIS A 177 -6.13 10.53 -12.12
N PRO A 178 -7.36 11.07 -11.99
CA PRO A 178 -8.23 10.78 -10.86
C PRO A 178 -8.39 9.30 -10.57
N THR A 179 -8.17 8.87 -9.33
CA THR A 179 -8.47 7.50 -8.92
C THR A 179 -9.95 7.19 -9.04
N HIS A 180 -10.30 5.99 -9.53
CA HIS A 180 -11.69 5.59 -9.75
C HIS A 180 -12.58 5.63 -8.48
N HIS A 181 -12.00 5.38 -7.31
CA HIS A 181 -12.71 5.45 -6.03
C HIS A 181 -12.94 6.89 -5.56
N GLY A 182 -12.30 7.89 -6.20
CA GLY A 182 -12.62 9.31 -6.05
C GLY A 182 -12.18 9.95 -4.73
N LEU A 183 -11.24 9.36 -3.99
CA LEU A 183 -10.64 10.02 -2.83
C LEU A 183 -9.53 10.98 -3.30
N SER A 184 -9.34 12.03 -2.52
CA SER A 184 -8.25 13.00 -2.68
C SER A 184 -7.82 13.51 -1.31
N ASP A 185 -6.54 13.86 -1.20
CA ASP A 185 -5.98 14.47 0.00
C ASP A 185 -5.68 15.94 -0.24
N ALA A 186 -5.94 16.80 0.74
CA ALA A 186 -5.67 18.23 0.62
C ALA A 186 -4.16 18.57 0.70
N THR A 187 -3.34 17.64 1.18
CA THR A 187 -1.88 17.78 1.31
C THR A 187 -1.11 16.95 0.28
N ASP A 188 -1.82 16.44 -0.73
CA ASP A 188 -1.30 15.53 -1.75
C ASP A 188 -0.59 14.30 -1.16
N ASP A 189 -1.08 13.81 -0.02
CA ASP A 189 -0.63 12.56 0.58
C ASP A 189 -1.16 11.35 -0.19
N ARG A 190 -0.30 10.35 -0.37
CA ARG A 190 -0.60 9.16 -1.18
C ARG A 190 -1.47 8.10 -0.53
N ARG A 191 -1.86 8.29 0.72
CA ARG A 191 -2.87 7.45 1.38
C ARG A 191 -4.19 7.39 0.62
N ALA A 192 -4.50 8.42 -0.16
CA ALA A 192 -5.65 8.45 -1.05
C ALA A 192 -5.53 7.51 -2.26
N TRP A 193 -4.37 6.92 -2.57
CA TRP A 193 -4.18 6.18 -3.82
C TRP A 193 -3.18 5.02 -3.72
N THR A 194 -2.72 4.68 -2.52
CA THR A 194 -1.84 3.54 -2.28
C THR A 194 -2.65 2.28 -2.04
N ILE A 195 -2.26 1.17 -2.66
CA ILE A 195 -2.91 -0.11 -2.43
C ILE A 195 -2.49 -0.65 -1.06
N GLU A 196 -3.47 -0.77 -0.17
CA GLU A 196 -3.32 -1.33 1.17
C GLU A 196 -3.81 -2.79 1.18
N ALA A 197 -3.07 -3.65 1.87
CA ALA A 197 -3.43 -5.02 2.15
C ALA A 197 -3.52 -5.26 3.65
N ARG A 198 -4.46 -6.12 4.04
CA ARG A 198 -4.75 -6.47 5.43
C ARG A 198 -4.67 -7.98 5.59
N CYS A 199 -3.94 -8.40 6.63
CA CYS A 199 -3.79 -9.79 7.03
C CYS A 199 -4.31 -9.96 8.46
N HIS A 200 -5.32 -10.79 8.65
CA HIS A 200 -5.95 -11.07 9.93
C HIS A 200 -5.24 -12.18 10.71
N VAL A 201 -4.10 -12.66 10.21
CA VAL A 201 -3.18 -13.56 10.90
C VAL A 201 -1.80 -12.93 11.02
N PRO A 202 -0.98 -13.34 12.01
CA PRO A 202 0.42 -12.92 12.09
C PRO A 202 1.20 -13.29 10.82
N VAL A 203 2.21 -12.47 10.48
CA VAL A 203 3.10 -12.70 9.33
C VAL A 203 4.51 -12.96 9.82
N GLU A 204 5.00 -14.19 9.66
CA GLU A 204 6.33 -14.60 10.10
C GLU A 204 7.46 -13.87 9.35
N LEU A 205 8.49 -13.43 10.07
CA LEU A 205 9.61 -12.67 9.47
C LEU A 205 10.65 -13.55 8.77
N GLY A 206 10.58 -14.87 8.89
CA GLY A 206 11.61 -15.80 8.38
C GLY A 206 11.90 -15.63 6.89
N SER A 207 10.88 -15.32 6.09
CA SER A 207 10.99 -15.12 4.63
C SER A 207 11.06 -13.66 4.19
N CYS A 208 11.17 -12.71 5.13
CA CYS A 208 11.18 -11.29 4.82
C CYS A 208 12.59 -10.76 4.49
N THR A 209 12.64 -9.75 3.63
CA THR A 209 13.80 -8.87 3.43
C THR A 209 13.56 -7.57 4.18
N PHE A 210 14.62 -6.93 4.67
CA PHE A 210 14.51 -5.69 5.40
C PHE A 210 15.16 -4.54 4.63
N VAL A 211 14.65 -3.33 4.81
CA VAL A 211 15.31 -2.09 4.37
C VAL A 211 15.35 -1.16 5.57
N ALA A 212 16.53 -0.71 5.97
CA ALA A 212 16.69 0.09 7.18
C ALA A 212 17.58 1.30 6.95
N ARG A 213 17.29 2.41 7.63
CA ARG A 213 18.18 3.57 7.64
C ARG A 213 19.57 3.17 8.13
N GLU A 214 20.59 3.66 7.44
CA GLU A 214 21.98 3.30 7.72
C GLU A 214 22.40 3.62 9.16
N ASP A 215 21.96 4.76 9.69
CA ASP A 215 22.23 5.21 11.06
C ASP A 215 21.56 4.35 12.16
N ARG A 216 20.70 3.39 11.77
CA ARG A 216 19.96 2.50 12.68
C ARG A 216 20.32 1.02 12.49
N LEU A 217 21.29 0.70 11.62
CA LEU A 217 21.69 -0.69 11.39
C LEU A 217 22.29 -1.35 12.64
N LEU A 218 22.95 -0.56 13.50
CA LEU A 218 23.50 -1.04 14.77
C LEU A 218 22.41 -1.46 15.78
N ASP A 219 21.16 -1.02 15.57
CA ASP A 219 20.02 -1.38 16.41
C ASP A 219 19.42 -2.75 16.02
N LEU A 220 19.91 -3.39 14.94
CA LEU A 220 19.36 -4.64 14.42
C LEU A 220 20.09 -5.88 14.95
N PRO A 221 19.36 -6.98 15.26
CA PRO A 221 19.95 -8.29 15.50
C PRO A 221 20.79 -8.78 14.30
N THR A 222 21.84 -9.56 14.57
CA THR A 222 22.80 -10.02 13.55
C THR A 222 22.13 -10.77 12.38
N ASP A 223 21.13 -11.60 12.66
CA ASP A 223 20.39 -12.38 11.65
C ASP A 223 19.47 -11.50 10.78
N VAL A 224 18.99 -10.39 11.32
CA VAL A 224 18.20 -9.39 10.60
C VAL A 224 19.13 -8.53 9.76
N LEU A 225 20.24 -8.08 10.33
CA LEU A 225 21.26 -7.29 9.65
C LEU A 225 21.78 -8.01 8.38
N ALA A 226 21.98 -9.33 8.45
CA ALA A 226 22.38 -10.15 7.29
C ALA A 226 21.37 -10.16 6.12
N ARG A 227 20.12 -9.77 6.37
CA ARG A 227 19.01 -9.71 5.40
C ARG A 227 18.54 -8.28 5.11
N THR A 228 19.29 -7.29 5.58
CA THR A 228 18.91 -5.87 5.52
C THR A 228 19.66 -5.16 4.39
N GLU A 229 18.92 -4.51 3.50
CA GLU A 229 19.48 -3.52 2.59
C GLU A 229 19.59 -2.17 3.32
N PRO A 230 20.76 -1.52 3.31
CA PRO A 230 20.92 -0.19 3.89
C PRO A 230 20.21 0.88 3.06
N ALA A 231 19.61 1.84 3.75
CA ALA A 231 19.01 3.04 3.19
C ALA A 231 19.84 4.27 3.62
N PRO A 232 20.79 4.71 2.77
CA PRO A 232 21.65 5.84 3.09
C PRO A 232 20.85 7.15 3.11
N ASP A 233 21.17 8.03 4.05
CA ASP A 233 20.60 9.39 4.06
C ASP A 233 21.32 10.26 3.02
N ALA A 234 20.78 10.24 1.80
CA ALA A 234 21.28 11.03 0.68
C ALA A 234 20.61 12.42 0.58
N GLY A 235 20.08 12.95 1.69
CA GLY A 235 19.31 14.21 1.69
C GLY A 235 17.91 14.08 1.10
N THR A 236 17.38 12.84 1.04
CA THR A 236 16.00 12.54 0.63
C THR A 236 15.06 12.64 1.82
N ASP A 237 13.84 13.14 1.62
CA ASP A 237 12.81 13.18 2.67
C ASP A 237 12.51 11.80 3.29
N ASP A 238 12.74 10.72 2.54
CA ASP A 238 12.56 9.35 3.00
C ASP A 238 13.54 8.37 2.34
N PRO A 239 14.71 8.11 2.95
CA PRO A 239 15.75 7.26 2.36
C PRO A 239 15.31 5.79 2.22
N VAL A 240 14.46 5.29 3.13
CA VAL A 240 13.97 3.90 3.07
C VAL A 240 13.04 3.72 1.87
N ALA A 241 12.11 4.66 1.65
CA ALA A 241 11.23 4.62 0.50
C ALA A 241 12.01 4.76 -0.83
N ALA A 242 13.01 5.65 -0.87
CA ALA A 242 13.89 5.82 -2.02
C ALA A 242 14.67 4.52 -2.35
N THR A 243 15.21 3.83 -1.33
CA THR A 243 15.87 2.54 -1.53
C THR A 243 14.93 1.47 -2.06
N ILE A 244 13.70 1.37 -1.53
CA ILE A 244 12.70 0.41 -2.04
C ILE A 244 12.36 0.71 -3.52
N ALA A 245 12.17 1.99 -3.87
CA ALA A 245 11.91 2.38 -5.25
C ALA A 245 13.06 1.97 -6.19
N ARG A 246 14.32 2.22 -5.79
CA ARG A 246 15.50 1.78 -6.56
C ARG A 246 15.52 0.26 -6.76
N ILE A 247 15.34 -0.52 -5.69
CA ILE A 247 15.30 -1.99 -5.76
C ILE A 247 14.25 -2.46 -6.76
N LEU A 248 13.09 -1.81 -6.79
CA LEU A 248 11.99 -2.16 -7.69
C LEU A 248 12.29 -1.81 -9.14
N GLU A 249 12.88 -0.64 -9.39
CA GLU A 249 13.31 -0.26 -10.73
C GLU A 249 14.35 -1.23 -11.29
N ASP A 250 15.33 -1.63 -10.48
CA ASP A 250 16.37 -2.58 -10.88
C ASP A 250 15.80 -3.96 -11.23
N ARG A 251 14.68 -4.36 -10.61
CA ARG A 251 14.01 -5.66 -10.85
C ARG A 251 13.11 -5.68 -12.09
N VAL A 252 12.68 -4.52 -12.58
CA VAL A 252 11.68 -4.41 -13.66
C VAL A 252 12.30 -4.03 -15.01
N ARG A 253 13.56 -3.56 -15.00
CA ARG A 253 14.39 -3.30 -16.19
C ARG A 253 14.91 -4.61 -16.80
#